data_AF-A0AA90UJD9-F1
#
_entry.id   AF-A0AA90UJD9-F1
#
_cell.length_a   1.000
_cell.length_b   1.000
_cell.length_c   1.000
_cell.angle_alpha   90.00
_cell.angle_beta   90.00
_cell.angle_gamma   90.00
#
_symmetry.space_group_name_H-M   'P 1'
#
loop_
_entity.id
_entity.type
_entity.pdbx_description
1 polymer ?
#
loop_
_entity_poly.entity_id
_entity_poly.type
_entity_poly.pdbx_seq_one_letter_code
_entity_poly.pdbx_strand_id
1 'polypeptide(L)'
;MKASVQYNDLKGTSAADISDFHKCSLQNYLINSYEQYDGDRYECYGCSIFISGQYMQPQGNIAFVCKDKVENKYVKFCPLKDITLDEIFSLFKRFEVVIGDHIDKIEVDGKDYLDLK
;
A
#
# COMPACT_ATOMS: atom_id res chain seq x y z
N MET A 1 4.61 -0.37 -10.17
CA MET A 1 5.05 0.66 -9.20
C MET A 1 6.57 0.72 -9.17
N LYS A 2 7.20 1.90 -8.99
CA LYS A 2 8.67 2.01 -8.86
C LYS A 2 9.01 2.12 -7.36
N ALA A 3 9.65 1.09 -6.80
CA ALA A 3 10.06 1.11 -5.40
C ALA A 3 11.15 2.18 -5.19
N SER A 4 10.97 3.03 -4.17
CA SER A 4 12.05 3.89 -3.68
C SER A 4 12.89 3.07 -2.72
N VAL A 5 14.10 2.70 -3.15
CA VAL A 5 15.02 1.90 -2.34
C VAL A 5 16.00 2.83 -1.62
N GLN A 6 16.26 2.55 -0.34
CA GLN A 6 17.14 3.38 0.48
C GLN A 6 18.62 3.15 0.13
N TYR A 7 18.94 1.98 -0.41
CA TYR A 7 20.24 1.58 -0.93
C TYR A 7 20.05 1.15 -2.39
N ASN A 8 20.96 1.55 -3.29
CA ASN A 8 20.85 1.29 -4.74
C ASN A 8 21.17 -0.16 -5.14
N ASP A 9 21.43 -1.03 -4.17
CA ASP A 9 21.80 -2.44 -4.33
C ASP A 9 20.57 -3.32 -4.58
N LEU A 10 19.46 -3.09 -3.88
CA LEU A 10 18.22 -3.81 -4.09
C LEU A 10 17.29 -3.07 -5.05
N LYS A 11 16.69 -3.80 -5.99
CA LYS A 11 15.57 -3.30 -6.79
C LYS A 11 14.35 -4.16 -6.55
N GLY A 12 13.18 -3.57 -6.73
CA GLY A 12 11.94 -4.30 -6.59
C GLY A 12 10.79 -3.67 -7.35
N THR A 13 9.80 -4.50 -7.63
CA THR A 13 8.52 -4.10 -8.20
C THR A 13 7.42 -4.49 -7.24
N SER A 14 6.36 -3.69 -7.23
CA SER A 14 5.11 -4.09 -6.60
C SER A 14 3.96 -3.96 -7.58
N ALA A 15 2.99 -4.85 -7.43
CA ALA A 15 1.71 -4.87 -8.10
C ALA A 15 0.61 -5.03 -7.04
N ALA A 16 -0.46 -4.27 -7.18
CA ALA A 16 -1.54 -4.27 -6.20
C ALA A 16 -2.88 -4.03 -6.90
N ASP A 17 -3.86 -4.87 -6.57
CA ASP A 17 -5.26 -4.71 -6.96
C ASP A 17 -6.07 -4.37 -5.70
N ILE A 18 -6.83 -3.29 -5.75
CA ILE A 18 -7.65 -2.84 -4.60
C ILE A 18 -8.79 -3.84 -4.36
N SER A 19 -9.11 -4.08 -3.09
CA SER A 19 -10.20 -4.98 -2.67
C SER A 19 -11.56 -4.58 -3.24
N ASP A 20 -12.28 -5.58 -3.79
CA ASP A 20 -13.64 -5.40 -4.33
C ASP A 20 -14.64 -5.02 -3.21
N PHE A 21 -14.38 -5.41 -1.96
CA PHE A 21 -15.24 -5.13 -0.80
C PHE A 21 -15.40 -3.62 -0.52
N HIS A 22 -14.43 -2.80 -0.91
CA HIS A 22 -14.49 -1.34 -0.79
C HIS A 22 -14.98 -0.65 -2.07
N LYS A 23 -15.72 -1.37 -2.92
CA LYS A 23 -16.12 -0.94 -4.28
C LYS A 23 -14.94 -0.38 -5.07
N CYS A 24 -13.79 -1.04 -4.95
CA CYS A 24 -12.54 -0.70 -5.63
C CYS A 24 -12.03 0.73 -5.37
N SER A 25 -12.33 1.34 -4.21
CA SER A 25 -11.86 2.70 -3.92
C SER A 25 -11.50 2.90 -2.46
N LEU A 26 -10.25 3.33 -2.23
CA LEU A 26 -9.78 3.83 -0.94
C LEU A 26 -10.65 5.01 -0.45
N GLN A 27 -11.31 5.75 -1.35
CA GLN A 27 -12.28 6.77 -1.00
C GLN A 27 -13.43 6.19 -0.18
N ASN A 28 -14.01 5.07 -0.61
CA ASN A 28 -15.12 4.45 0.10
C ASN A 28 -14.67 3.86 1.44
N TYR A 29 -13.47 3.29 1.51
CA TYR A 29 -12.89 2.86 2.78
C TYR A 29 -12.84 4.04 3.77
N LEU A 30 -12.25 5.18 3.37
CA LEU A 30 -12.14 6.34 4.24
C LEU A 30 -13.48 6.90 4.71
N ILE A 31 -14.46 7.03 3.80
CA ILE A 31 -15.83 7.51 4.14
C ILE A 31 -16.52 6.60 5.16
N ASN A 32 -16.35 5.27 5.02
CA ASN A 32 -17.06 4.31 5.88
C ASN A 32 -16.31 3.98 7.18
N SER A 33 -15.00 4.21 7.23
CA SER A 33 -14.16 3.82 8.37
C SER A 33 -13.80 4.97 9.31
N TYR A 34 -13.90 6.23 8.87
CA TYR A 34 -13.50 7.39 9.67
C TYR A 34 -14.58 8.49 9.63
N GLU A 35 -15.32 8.64 10.73
CA GLU A 35 -16.40 9.65 10.83
C GLU A 35 -15.92 11.08 10.58
N GLN A 36 -14.65 11.39 10.88
CA GLN A 36 -14.08 12.73 10.66
C GLN A 36 -13.62 12.96 9.21
N TYR A 37 -13.68 11.95 8.34
CA TYR A 37 -13.28 12.10 6.94
C TYR A 37 -14.39 12.74 6.11
N ASP A 38 -14.14 13.95 5.63
CA ASP A 38 -15.03 14.67 4.72
C ASP A 38 -14.79 14.22 3.27
N GLY A 39 -15.57 13.23 2.81
CA GLY A 39 -15.53 12.72 1.44
C GLY A 39 -16.01 13.71 0.38
N ASP A 40 -16.74 14.77 0.76
CA ASP A 40 -17.18 15.81 -0.14
C ASP A 40 -16.09 16.85 -0.40
N ARG A 41 -15.18 17.06 0.56
CA ARG A 41 -14.00 17.92 0.39
C ARG A 41 -12.78 17.17 -0.13
N TYR A 42 -12.52 15.98 0.37
CA TYR A 42 -11.29 15.24 0.09
C TYR A 42 -11.55 14.05 -0.84
N GLU A 43 -10.71 13.93 -1.87
CA GLU A 43 -10.73 12.83 -2.82
C GLU A 43 -9.44 12.01 -2.69
N CYS A 44 -9.55 10.72 -2.37
CA CYS A 44 -8.43 9.82 -2.13
C CYS A 44 -7.87 9.23 -3.43
N TYR A 45 -6.55 9.37 -3.64
CA TYR A 45 -5.84 8.90 -4.83
C TYR A 45 -4.96 7.69 -4.55
N GLY A 46 -4.60 7.42 -3.29
CA GLY A 46 -3.71 6.33 -2.96
C GLY A 46 -3.35 6.29 -1.48
N CYS A 47 -2.40 5.42 -1.14
CA CYS A 47 -1.81 5.38 0.19
C CYS A 47 -0.30 5.10 0.10
N SER A 48 0.42 5.49 1.15
CA SER A 48 1.78 5.03 1.42
C SER A 48 1.75 4.09 2.61
N ILE A 49 2.33 2.90 2.44
CA ILE A 49 2.47 1.90 3.50
C ILE A 49 3.95 1.83 3.89
N PHE A 50 4.21 1.84 5.19
CA PHE A 50 5.53 1.67 5.76
C PHE A 50 5.49 0.57 6.81
N ILE A 51 6.32 -0.45 6.64
CA ILE A 51 6.43 -1.56 7.60
C ILE A 51 7.78 -1.45 8.32
N SER A 52 7.77 -1.55 9.65
CA SER A 52 8.97 -1.47 10.50
C SER A 52 8.90 -2.45 11.66
N GLY A 53 9.81 -2.34 12.65
CA GLY A 53 9.76 -3.17 13.86
C GLY A 53 10.50 -4.51 13.76
N GLN A 54 11.71 -4.51 13.17
CA GLN A 54 12.55 -5.72 13.20
C GLN A 54 12.77 -6.18 14.67
N TYR A 55 12.70 -7.50 14.88
CA TYR A 55 12.94 -8.23 16.14
C TYR A 55 11.84 -8.24 17.23
N MET A 56 10.91 -7.27 17.30
CA MET A 56 9.89 -7.23 18.37
C MET A 56 8.49 -7.63 17.90
N GLN A 57 8.08 -7.17 16.72
CA GLN A 57 6.92 -7.61 15.92
C GLN A 57 6.78 -6.61 14.74
N PRO A 58 6.53 -7.08 13.51
CA PRO A 58 6.30 -6.19 12.39
C PRO A 58 5.13 -5.23 12.64
N GLN A 59 5.36 -3.93 12.46
CA GLN A 59 4.35 -2.88 12.62
C GLN A 59 4.13 -2.16 11.30
N GLY A 60 2.87 -1.97 10.93
CA GLY A 60 2.49 -1.25 9.73
C GLY A 60 1.97 0.15 10.04
N ASN A 61 2.38 1.11 9.23
CA ASN A 61 1.81 2.44 9.19
C ASN A 61 1.26 2.69 7.78
N ILE A 62 0.08 3.31 7.71
CA ILE A 62 -0.53 3.73 6.44
C ILE A 62 -0.86 5.22 6.50
N ALA A 63 -0.59 5.92 5.41
CA ALA A 63 -1.07 7.28 5.21
C ALA A 63 -1.78 7.37 3.86
N PHE A 64 -3.01 7.86 3.85
CA PHE A 64 -3.80 8.03 2.64
C PHE A 64 -3.49 9.38 2.00
N VAL A 65 -3.23 9.38 0.70
CA VAL A 65 -2.92 10.58 -0.08
C VAL A 65 -4.20 11.03 -0.75
N CYS A 66 -4.72 12.18 -0.31
CA CYS A 66 -5.97 12.75 -0.82
C CYS A 66 -5.74 14.16 -1.38
N LYS A 67 -6.52 14.55 -2.37
CA LYS A 67 -6.61 15.92 -2.87
C LYS A 67 -7.68 16.67 -2.08
N ASP A 68 -7.31 17.79 -1.48
CA ASP A 68 -8.25 18.79 -0.99
C ASP A 68 -8.81 19.55 -2.20
N LYS A 69 -10.10 19.38 -2.49
CA LYS A 69 -10.76 19.99 -3.65
C LYS A 69 -10.95 21.50 -3.50
N VAL A 70 -10.91 22.03 -2.27
CA VAL A 70 -11.06 23.46 -1.98
C VAL A 70 -9.73 24.18 -2.13
N GLU A 71 -8.70 23.67 -1.45
CA GLU A 71 -7.36 24.28 -1.43
C GLU A 71 -6.49 23.86 -2.63
N ASN A 72 -6.98 22.93 -3.45
CA ASN A 72 -6.30 22.34 -4.61
C ASN A 72 -4.87 21.86 -4.30
N LYS A 73 -4.70 21.16 -3.18
CA LYS A 73 -3.42 20.60 -2.71
C LYS A 73 -3.57 19.16 -2.25
N TYR A 74 -2.47 18.42 -2.22
CA TYR A 74 -2.45 17.07 -1.66
C TYR A 74 -2.17 17.12 -0.16
N VAL A 75 -2.94 16.33 0.59
CA VAL A 75 -2.81 16.13 2.04
C VAL A 75 -2.68 14.65 2.35
N LYS A 76 -2.09 14.33 3.51
CA LYS A 76 -1.99 12.97 4.02
C LYS A 76 -2.91 12.79 5.22
N PHE A 77 -3.77 11.76 5.18
CA PHE A 77 -4.54 11.31 6.33
C PHE A 77 -3.83 10.13 6.97
N CYS A 78 -3.40 10.29 8.21
CA CYS A 78 -2.79 9.23 9.01
C CYS A 78 -3.79 8.82 10.09
N PRO A 79 -4.28 7.57 10.11
CA PRO A 79 -5.09 7.07 11.22
C PRO A 79 -4.32 7.23 12.54
N LEU A 80 -4.97 7.76 13.57
CA LEU A 80 -4.36 7.93 14.90
C LEU A 80 -4.22 6.61 15.66
N LYS A 81 -5.05 5.63 15.32
CA LYS A 81 -4.99 4.29 15.88
C LYS A 81 -4.00 3.46 15.05
N ASP A 82 -3.17 2.69 15.73
CA ASP A 82 -2.32 1.69 15.08
C ASP A 82 -3.18 0.76 14.21
N ILE A 83 -2.82 0.67 12.94
CA ILE A 83 -3.41 -0.27 11.99
C ILE A 83 -2.57 -1.55 12.03
N THR A 84 -3.23 -2.69 12.11
CA THR A 84 -2.57 -3.99 12.02
C THR A 84 -2.13 -4.28 10.59
N LEU A 85 -1.16 -5.19 10.42
CA LEU A 85 -0.77 -5.65 9.09
C LEU A 85 -1.93 -6.34 8.36
N ASP A 86 -2.74 -7.10 9.07
CA ASP A 86 -3.90 -7.79 8.50
C ASP A 86 -4.92 -6.77 7.96
N GLU A 87 -5.18 -5.69 8.70
CA GLU A 87 -6.03 -4.59 8.23
C GLU A 87 -5.43 -3.90 6.98
N ILE A 88 -4.12 -3.64 6.96
CA ILE A 88 -3.46 -3.08 5.76
C ILE A 88 -3.64 -4.01 4.57
N PHE A 89 -3.35 -5.31 4.72
CA PHE A 89 -3.44 -6.27 3.62
C PHE A 89 -4.88 -6.50 3.16
N SER A 90 -5.88 -6.34 4.04
CA SER A 90 -7.30 -6.43 3.67
C SER A 90 -7.75 -5.37 2.64
N LEU A 91 -7.01 -4.27 2.50
CA LEU A 91 -7.25 -3.24 1.49
C LEU A 91 -6.97 -3.73 0.06
N PHE A 92 -6.23 -4.83 -0.08
CA PHE A 92 -5.81 -5.38 -1.36
C PHE A 92 -6.48 -6.72 -1.63
N LYS A 93 -7.02 -6.88 -2.83
CA LYS A 93 -7.44 -8.20 -3.36
C LYS A 93 -6.22 -9.04 -3.71
N ARG A 94 -5.19 -8.38 -4.25
CA ARG A 94 -3.88 -8.96 -4.59
C ARG A 94 -2.81 -7.94 -4.26
N PHE A 95 -1.77 -8.39 -3.58
CA PHE A 95 -0.60 -7.58 -3.27
C PHE A 95 0.64 -8.44 -3.48
N GLU A 96 1.41 -8.11 -4.52
CA GLU A 96 2.64 -8.82 -4.88
C GLU A 96 3.82 -7.87 -4.77
N VAL A 97 4.88 -8.34 -4.13
CA VAL A 97 6.13 -7.63 -3.96
C VAL A 97 7.25 -8.55 -4.40
N VAL A 98 8.04 -8.09 -5.38
CA VAL A 98 9.20 -8.79 -5.91
C VAL A 98 10.43 -7.96 -5.56
N ILE A 99 11.42 -8.57 -4.89
CA ILE A 99 12.64 -7.91 -4.42
C ILE A 99 13.81 -8.83 -4.71
N GLY A 100 14.90 -8.28 -5.23
CA GLY A 100 16.14 -9.00 -5.42
C GLY A 100 17.26 -8.11 -5.95
N ASP A 101 18.47 -8.66 -5.98
CA ASP A 101 19.60 -8.02 -6.65
C ASP A 101 19.38 -8.07 -8.17
N HIS A 102 19.39 -6.90 -8.80
CA HIS A 102 19.16 -6.75 -10.25
C HIS A 102 17.95 -7.51 -10.81
N ILE A 103 16.87 -7.65 -10.02
CA ILE A 103 15.69 -8.44 -10.37
C ILE A 103 14.98 -7.97 -11.65
N ASP A 104 15.19 -6.71 -12.03
CA ASP A 104 14.72 -6.12 -13.30
C ASP A 104 15.40 -6.69 -14.55
N LYS A 105 16.49 -7.46 -14.38
CA LYS A 105 17.24 -8.12 -15.45
C LYS A 105 17.03 -9.64 -15.50
N ILE A 106 16.23 -10.19 -14.59
CA ILE A 106 16.00 -11.62 -14.45
C ILE A 106 14.60 -11.92 -14.95
N GLU A 107 14.49 -12.83 -15.93
CA GLU A 107 13.21 -13.34 -16.41
C GLU A 107 13.00 -14.75 -15.84
N VAL A 108 11.85 -14.96 -15.22
CA VAL A 108 11.42 -16.28 -14.73
C VAL A 108 10.14 -16.63 -15.47
N ASP A 109 10.14 -17.77 -16.18
CA ASP A 109 8.91 -18.27 -16.80
C ASP A 109 7.91 -18.62 -15.69
N GLY A 110 6.64 -18.23 -15.85
CA GLY A 110 5.55 -18.58 -14.93
C GLY A 110 5.23 -20.08 -14.88
N LYS A 111 6.03 -20.94 -15.51
CA LYS A 111 5.97 -22.41 -15.38
C LYS A 111 7.14 -22.99 -14.59
N ASP A 112 8.19 -22.20 -14.36
CA ASP A 112 9.42 -22.65 -13.71
C ASP A 112 9.34 -22.48 -12.18
N TYR A 113 8.25 -22.98 -11.60
CA TYR A 113 8.10 -23.05 -10.14
C TYR A 113 8.65 -24.37 -9.60
N LEU A 114 9.52 -24.28 -8.59
CA LEU A 114 9.98 -25.43 -7.81
C LEU A 114 9.39 -25.34 -6.40
N ASP A 115 8.73 -26.40 -5.96
CA ASP A 115 8.22 -26.48 -4.60
C ASP A 115 9.37 -26.63 -3.60
N LEU A 116 9.42 -25.75 -2.61
CA LEU A 116 10.25 -25.93 -1.42
C LEU A 116 9.48 -26.80 -0.43
N LYS A 117 10.06 -27.95 -0.05
CA LYS A 117 9.50 -28.86 0.96
C LYS A 117 9.98 -28.52 2.35
#